data_AF-A0A661IJB7-F1
#
_entry.id   AF-A0A661IJB7-F1
#
_cell.length_a   1.000
_cell.length_b   1.000
_cell.length_c   1.000
_cell.angle_alpha   90.00
_cell.angle_beta   90.00
_cell.angle_gamma   90.00
#
_symmetry.space_group_name_H-M   'P 1'
#
loop_
_entity.id
_entity.type
_entity.pdbx_description
1 polymer ?
#
loop_
_entity_poly.entity_id
_entity_poly.type
_entity_poly.pdbx_seq_one_letter_code
_entity_poly.pdbx_strand_id
1 'polypeptide(L)'
;MKIIGIDPAPSKKSIVFDGEIFLELTPIELKNYIEALSKNHDSIFISWDAPLSAAIDKENFSLTIRKIERFFNRLGRHAKELGIPEGISTLGYSGCPHWSISQYIFGLPILNPSLQQSSKFNLVMNEADINEKGYFITEIHPALSMWILLRDELKENELFKDSWKYKGDNKLETIKRRTHLIDELLRLNIVKTEIDIDKITINTDDQLDAFVCWLIARLLFKQEGRAKIYGDRLNGSFLLAYDKEIYSKLNSYLNS
;
A
#
# COMPACT_ATOMS: atom_id res chain seq x y z
N MET A 1 14.98 3.25 -12.13
CA MET A 1 14.56 3.21 -10.70
C MET A 1 14.15 1.79 -10.36
N LYS A 2 14.72 1.20 -9.29
CA LYS A 2 14.28 -0.11 -8.76
C LYS A 2 13.01 0.09 -7.94
N ILE A 3 11.96 -0.67 -8.25
CA ILE A 3 10.64 -0.57 -7.58
C ILE A 3 10.40 -1.85 -6.79
N ILE A 4 9.96 -1.68 -5.54
CA ILE A 4 9.79 -2.79 -4.59
C ILE A 4 8.48 -2.61 -3.82
N GLY A 5 7.67 -3.67 -3.79
CA GLY A 5 6.51 -3.80 -2.94
C GLY A 5 6.82 -4.60 -1.69
N ILE A 6 6.38 -4.12 -0.52
CA ILE A 6 6.65 -4.78 0.75
C ILE A 6 5.38 -4.83 1.59
N ASP A 7 5.03 -6.06 2.01
CA ASP A 7 4.13 -6.31 3.14
C ASP A 7 4.99 -6.55 4.41
N PRO A 8 5.13 -5.52 5.26
CA PRO A 8 6.02 -5.59 6.40
C PRO A 8 5.36 -6.29 7.58
N ALA A 9 6.11 -7.12 8.31
CA ALA A 9 5.60 -7.84 9.47
C ALA A 9 6.56 -7.78 10.67
N PRO A 10 6.12 -7.30 11.86
CA PRO A 10 6.99 -7.21 13.04
C PRO A 10 7.15 -8.54 13.78
N SER A 11 6.13 -9.42 13.72
CA SER A 11 6.09 -10.68 14.49
C SER A 11 6.37 -11.93 13.64
N LYS A 12 6.44 -11.79 12.31
CA LYS A 12 6.75 -12.85 11.34
C LYS A 12 7.69 -12.30 10.28
N LYS A 13 8.00 -13.09 9.25
CA LYS A 13 8.75 -12.60 8.09
C LYS A 13 7.90 -11.63 7.28
N SER A 14 8.51 -10.53 6.87
CA SER A 14 7.96 -9.61 5.89
C SER A 14 8.12 -10.20 4.49
N ILE A 15 7.18 -9.90 3.60
CA ILE A 15 7.25 -10.33 2.21
C ILE A 15 7.67 -9.15 1.34
N VAL A 16 8.71 -9.37 0.56
CA VAL A 16 9.21 -8.41 -0.43
C VAL A 16 8.95 -8.97 -1.82
N PHE A 17 8.44 -8.13 -2.71
CA PHE A 17 8.32 -8.43 -4.13
C PHE A 17 9.00 -7.34 -4.96
N ASP A 18 9.93 -7.75 -5.83
CA ASP A 18 10.80 -6.83 -6.55
C ASP A 18 10.52 -6.75 -8.07
N GLY A 19 9.44 -7.41 -8.49
CA GLY A 19 9.03 -7.60 -9.88
C GLY A 19 9.35 -8.97 -10.46
N GLU A 20 10.23 -9.74 -9.80
CA GLU A 20 10.68 -11.04 -10.30
C GLU A 20 10.47 -12.14 -9.27
N ILE A 21 10.85 -11.89 -8.01
CA ILE A 21 10.83 -12.91 -6.97
C ILE A 21 10.20 -12.40 -5.67
N PHE A 22 9.65 -13.33 -4.90
CA PHE A 22 9.28 -13.11 -3.51
C PHE A 22 10.43 -13.47 -2.58
N LEU A 23 10.72 -12.58 -1.63
CA LEU A 23 11.65 -12.83 -0.54
C LEU A 23 10.91 -12.77 0.78
N GLU A 24 11.20 -13.71 1.68
CA GLU A 24 10.70 -13.70 3.05
C GLU A 24 11.83 -13.32 4.00
N LEU A 25 11.71 -12.17 4.65
CA LEU A 25 12.78 -11.60 5.46
C LEU A 25 12.30 -11.31 6.88
N THR A 26 13.06 -11.76 7.88
CA THR A 26 12.90 -11.28 9.26
C THR A 26 13.15 -9.77 9.33
N PRO A 27 12.73 -9.06 10.40
CA PRO A 27 12.93 -7.62 10.50
C PRO A 27 14.39 -7.16 10.32
N ILE A 28 15.35 -7.92 10.84
CA ILE A 28 16.79 -7.63 10.71
C ILE A 28 17.24 -7.86 9.26
N GLU A 29 16.84 -8.97 8.63
CA GLU A 29 17.17 -9.27 7.24
C GLU A 29 16.57 -8.23 6.29
N LEU A 30 15.35 -7.77 6.55
CA LEU A 30 14.68 -6.73 5.77
C LEU A 30 15.45 -5.40 5.83
N LYS A 31 15.89 -4.99 7.02
CA LYS A 31 16.73 -3.79 7.19
C LYS A 31 18.02 -3.92 6.39
N ASN A 32 18.72 -5.05 6.53
CA ASN A 32 19.98 -5.32 5.82
C ASN A 32 19.78 -5.34 4.30
N TYR A 33 18.68 -5.92 3.82
CA TYR A 33 18.30 -5.95 2.41
C TYR A 33 18.08 -4.54 1.86
N ILE A 34 17.33 -3.69 2.57
CA ILE A 34 17.09 -2.29 2.19
C ILE A 34 18.39 -1.46 2.22
N GLU A 35 19.29 -1.74 3.16
CA GLU A 35 20.63 -1.14 3.19
C GLU A 35 21.49 -1.58 2.00
N ALA A 36 21.50 -2.87 1.66
CA ALA A 36 22.22 -3.39 0.51
C ALA A 36 21.68 -2.83 -0.81
N LEU A 37 20.36 -2.75 -0.98
CA LEU A 37 19.74 -2.15 -2.16
C LEU A 37 20.20 -0.72 -2.38
N SER A 38 20.23 0.10 -1.32
CA SER A 38 20.68 1.50 -1.40
C SER A 38 22.18 1.67 -1.70
N LYS A 39 22.96 0.59 -1.65
CA LYS A 39 24.37 0.59 -2.09
C LYS A 39 24.51 0.18 -3.55
N ASN A 40 23.57 -0.60 -4.07
CA ASN A 40 23.63 -1.21 -5.39
C ASN A 40 22.78 -0.46 -6.44
N HIS A 41 21.93 0.47 -6.01
CA HIS A 41 21.06 1.23 -6.90
C HIS A 41 21.05 2.71 -6.54
N ASP A 42 21.23 3.58 -7.54
CA ASP A 42 21.17 5.04 -7.38
C ASP A 42 19.75 5.59 -7.18
N SER A 43 18.73 4.75 -7.42
CA SER A 43 17.33 5.17 -7.45
C SER A 43 16.41 4.02 -7.06
N ILE A 44 15.68 4.17 -5.95
CA ILE A 44 14.81 3.15 -5.36
C ILE A 44 13.47 3.79 -4.98
N PHE A 45 12.38 3.09 -5.28
CA PHE A 45 11.04 3.43 -4.81
C PHE A 45 10.41 2.23 -4.10
N ILE A 46 10.08 2.42 -2.83
CA ILE A 46 9.44 1.41 -1.98
C ILE A 46 7.99 1.79 -1.74
N SER A 47 7.07 0.92 -2.13
CA SER A 47 5.68 0.95 -1.68
C SER A 47 5.51 0.00 -0.50
N TRP A 48 4.95 0.51 0.59
CA TRP A 48 5.01 -0.11 1.91
C TRP A 48 3.61 -0.21 2.55
N ASP A 49 3.15 -1.43 2.87
CA ASP A 49 1.86 -1.68 3.52
C ASP A 49 1.92 -1.48 5.05
N ALA A 50 2.34 -0.29 5.48
CA ALA A 50 2.15 0.14 6.86
C ALA A 50 2.20 1.66 7.01
N PRO A 51 1.66 2.19 8.11
CA PRO A 51 1.65 3.63 8.35
C PRO A 51 3.05 4.28 8.40
N LEU A 52 3.29 5.30 7.56
CA LEU A 52 4.58 6.03 7.47
C LEU A 52 4.57 7.52 7.89
N SER A 53 3.42 8.19 7.95
CA SER A 53 3.28 9.54 8.54
C SER A 53 2.20 9.64 9.61
N ALA A 54 2.47 10.20 10.78
CA ALA A 54 1.47 10.46 11.83
C ALA A 54 0.65 11.75 11.65
N ALA A 55 0.61 12.34 10.44
CA ALA A 55 0.10 13.68 10.13
C ALA A 55 0.84 14.78 10.93
N ILE A 56 1.89 15.36 10.35
CA ILE A 56 3.05 15.85 11.13
C ILE A 56 2.85 17.24 11.79
N ASP A 57 1.73 17.93 11.57
CA ASP A 57 1.49 19.22 12.23
C ASP A 57 0.74 19.08 13.56
N LYS A 58 0.81 20.11 14.40
CA LYS A 58 0.21 20.08 15.75
C LYS A 58 -1.30 19.89 15.73
N GLU A 59 -1.97 20.26 14.64
CA GLU A 59 -3.43 20.29 14.54
C GLU A 59 -4.00 18.95 14.04
N ASN A 60 -3.27 18.25 13.18
CA ASN A 60 -3.69 17.01 12.54
C ASN A 60 -2.96 15.77 13.06
N PHE A 61 -1.97 15.92 13.95
CA PHE A 61 -1.26 14.81 14.59
C PHE A 61 -2.21 13.79 15.20
N SER A 62 -2.10 12.55 14.73
CA SER A 62 -2.96 11.46 15.19
C SER A 62 -2.24 10.13 15.17
N LEU A 63 -2.08 9.56 16.37
CA LEU A 63 -1.63 8.18 16.58
C LEU A 63 -2.78 7.17 16.60
N THR A 64 -4.01 7.60 16.29
CA THR A 64 -5.18 6.72 16.29
C THR A 64 -5.73 6.54 14.88
N ILE A 65 -6.20 7.61 14.26
CA ILE A 65 -6.78 7.61 12.92
C ILE A 65 -6.60 8.98 12.27
N ARG A 66 -5.98 9.04 11.08
CA ARG A 66 -5.81 10.31 10.33
C ARG A 66 -7.04 10.54 9.46
N LYS A 67 -7.11 11.72 8.84
CA LYS A 67 -8.25 12.11 8.02
C LYS A 67 -8.43 11.18 6.82
N ILE A 68 -7.34 10.74 6.20
CA ILE A 68 -7.42 9.80 5.07
C ILE A 68 -8.04 8.45 5.48
N GLU A 69 -7.68 7.86 6.62
CA GLU A 69 -8.33 6.63 7.09
C GLU A 69 -9.77 6.86 7.49
N ARG A 70 -10.11 8.02 8.07
CA ARG A 70 -11.53 8.34 8.38
C ARG A 70 -12.39 8.36 7.13
N PHE A 71 -11.86 8.90 6.02
CA PHE A 71 -12.56 8.93 4.75
C PHE A 71 -12.86 7.53 4.21
N PHE A 72 -11.85 6.65 4.25
CA PHE A 72 -11.96 5.27 3.75
C PHE A 72 -12.53 4.29 4.80
N ASN A 73 -12.79 4.72 6.03
CA ASN A 73 -13.36 3.87 7.06
C ASN A 73 -14.78 3.45 6.66
N ARG A 74 -14.99 2.13 6.47
CA ARG A 74 -16.26 1.55 6.03
C ARG A 74 -17.50 1.96 6.84
N LEU A 75 -17.31 2.30 8.13
CA LEU A 75 -18.42 2.70 9.00
C LEU A 75 -18.84 4.16 8.74
N GLY A 76 -17.97 4.95 8.11
CA GLY A 76 -18.20 6.33 7.73
C GLY A 76 -19.17 6.49 6.57
N ARG A 77 -19.73 7.69 6.47
CA ARG A 77 -20.69 8.06 5.42
C ARG A 77 -20.08 7.92 4.01
N HIS A 78 -18.86 8.44 3.82
CA HIS A 78 -18.20 8.44 2.50
C HIS A 78 -17.93 7.03 1.98
N ALA A 79 -17.42 6.13 2.84
CA ALA A 79 -17.18 4.76 2.45
C ALA A 79 -18.45 4.01 2.03
N LYS A 80 -19.60 4.28 2.70
CA LYS A 80 -20.91 3.74 2.31
C LYS A 80 -21.37 4.30 0.96
N GLU A 81 -21.23 5.60 0.74
CA GLU A 81 -21.57 6.25 -0.53
C GLU A 81 -20.70 5.74 -1.69
N LEU A 82 -19.45 5.37 -1.42
CA LEU A 82 -18.52 4.79 -2.39
C LEU A 82 -18.70 3.28 -2.59
N GLY A 83 -19.49 2.62 -1.74
CA GLY A 83 -19.67 1.16 -1.77
C GLY A 83 -18.42 0.38 -1.35
N ILE A 84 -17.63 0.90 -0.40
CA ILE A 84 -16.47 0.15 0.13
C ILE A 84 -16.99 -1.09 0.88
N PRO A 85 -16.61 -2.30 0.44
CA PRO A 85 -17.15 -3.56 0.93
C PRO A 85 -16.60 -3.97 2.30
N GLU A 86 -17.28 -4.90 2.97
CA GLU A 86 -16.74 -5.56 4.15
C GLU A 86 -15.43 -6.30 3.82
N GLY A 87 -14.47 -6.34 4.75
CA GLY A 87 -13.18 -7.00 4.56
C GLY A 87 -12.04 -6.02 4.22
N ILE A 88 -12.38 -4.77 3.85
CA ILE A 88 -11.42 -3.67 3.70
C ILE A 88 -11.48 -2.81 4.95
N SER A 89 -10.35 -2.65 5.63
CA SER A 89 -10.25 -1.91 6.88
C SER A 89 -9.01 -1.03 6.91
N THR A 90 -9.22 0.28 6.85
CA THR A 90 -8.18 1.28 7.10
C THR A 90 -8.02 1.48 8.61
N LEU A 91 -7.24 0.60 9.24
CA LEU A 91 -6.80 0.79 10.61
C LEU A 91 -5.85 1.99 10.65
N GLY A 92 -6.01 2.88 11.63
CA GLY A 92 -5.00 3.90 11.85
C GLY A 92 -3.86 3.39 12.75
N TYR A 93 -2.95 4.30 13.09
CA TYR A 93 -1.67 4.01 13.74
C TYR A 93 -1.71 3.02 14.91
N SER A 94 -2.49 3.31 15.94
CA SER A 94 -2.54 2.48 17.15
C SER A 94 -3.08 1.07 16.90
N GLY A 95 -3.83 0.87 15.81
CA GLY A 95 -4.39 -0.42 15.42
C GLY A 95 -3.49 -1.25 14.50
N CYS A 96 -2.38 -0.70 14.00
CA CYS A 96 -1.52 -1.35 13.01
C CYS A 96 -0.09 -1.56 13.54
N PRO A 97 0.21 -2.69 14.22
CA PRO A 97 1.55 -2.95 14.79
C PRO A 97 2.70 -2.85 13.78
N HIS A 98 2.41 -2.96 12.48
CA HIS A 98 3.35 -2.80 11.37
C HIS A 98 4.04 -1.42 11.32
N TRP A 99 3.56 -0.38 12.02
CA TRP A 99 4.34 0.86 12.11
C TRP A 99 5.64 0.70 12.92
N SER A 100 5.74 -0.31 13.79
CA SER A 100 6.96 -0.56 14.59
C SER A 100 8.16 -0.98 13.76
N ILE A 101 7.96 -1.81 12.73
CA ILE A 101 9.04 -2.18 11.80
C ILE A 101 9.37 -1.02 10.84
N SER A 102 8.39 -0.16 10.54
CA SER A 102 8.60 1.09 9.81
C SER A 102 9.55 2.02 10.57
N GLN A 103 9.39 2.12 11.90
CA GLN A 103 10.30 2.86 12.78
C GLN A 103 11.69 2.25 12.78
N TYR A 104 11.78 0.93 12.96
CA TYR A 104 13.04 0.22 13.05
C TYR A 104 13.92 0.39 11.78
N ILE A 105 13.28 0.39 10.60
CA ILE A 105 14.00 0.41 9.33
C ILE A 105 14.21 1.85 8.81
N PHE A 106 13.19 2.69 8.89
CA PHE A 106 13.19 4.00 8.24
C PHE A 106 13.15 5.17 9.21
N GLY A 107 12.96 4.96 10.52
CA GLY A 107 12.68 6.06 11.45
C GLY A 107 11.32 6.74 11.20
N LEU A 108 10.41 6.09 10.46
CA LEU A 108 9.07 6.59 10.12
C LEU A 108 7.97 5.83 10.87
N PRO A 109 6.87 6.48 11.30
CA PRO A 109 6.60 7.91 11.22
C PRO A 109 7.49 8.78 12.12
N ILE A 110 7.71 10.02 11.73
CA ILE A 110 8.37 10.99 12.62
C ILE A 110 7.36 11.40 13.72
N LEU A 111 7.58 10.91 14.93
CA LEU A 111 6.81 11.19 16.14
C LEU A 111 7.47 12.26 17.01
N ASN A 112 8.80 12.26 17.06
CA ASN A 112 9.62 13.23 17.75
C ASN A 112 10.92 13.49 16.97
N PRO A 113 10.98 14.57 16.16
CA PRO A 113 12.14 14.88 15.34
C PRO A 113 13.46 15.06 16.10
N SER A 114 13.42 15.44 17.39
CA SER A 114 14.64 15.65 18.18
C SER A 114 15.25 14.36 18.72
N LEU A 115 14.48 13.27 18.74
CA LEU A 115 14.91 11.98 19.28
C LEU A 115 15.06 10.90 18.19
N GLN A 116 14.58 11.15 16.98
CA GLN A 116 14.56 10.17 15.89
C GLN A 116 15.66 10.45 14.86
N GLN A 117 16.28 9.38 14.36
CA GLN A 117 17.21 9.45 13.25
C GLN A 117 16.46 9.75 11.95
N SER A 118 17.02 10.64 11.12
CA SER A 118 16.49 10.92 9.79
C SER A 118 16.65 9.70 8.88
N SER A 119 15.56 9.34 8.18
CA SER A 119 15.63 8.35 7.10
C SER A 119 16.48 8.86 5.95
N LYS A 120 17.18 7.93 5.27
CA LYS A 120 17.72 8.19 3.92
C LYS A 120 16.64 8.15 2.85
N PHE A 121 15.48 7.56 3.15
CA PHE A 121 14.34 7.49 2.24
C PHE A 121 13.44 8.70 2.45
N ASN A 122 13.15 9.40 1.36
CA ASN A 122 12.18 10.48 1.33
C ASN A 122 10.78 9.87 1.32
N LEU A 123 9.98 10.21 2.33
CA LEU A 123 8.56 9.87 2.35
C LEU A 123 7.82 10.70 1.30
N VAL A 124 7.29 10.03 0.29
CA VAL A 124 6.54 10.63 -0.82
C VAL A 124 5.07 10.71 -0.42
N MET A 125 4.56 11.93 -0.35
CA MET A 125 3.13 12.22 -0.10
C MET A 125 2.53 13.12 -1.19
N ASN A 126 3.35 13.49 -2.18
CA ASN A 126 2.98 14.17 -3.41
C ASN A 126 3.85 13.63 -4.55
N GLU A 127 3.26 13.37 -5.71
CA GLU A 127 3.96 12.84 -6.89
C GLU A 127 5.06 13.78 -7.39
N ALA A 128 4.89 15.09 -7.18
CA ALA A 128 5.90 16.10 -7.51
C ALA A 128 7.20 15.97 -6.71
N ASP A 129 7.19 15.22 -5.59
CA ASP A 129 8.38 14.98 -4.76
C ASP A 129 9.28 13.88 -5.35
N ILE A 130 8.81 13.16 -6.37
CA ILE A 130 9.53 12.06 -7.00
C ILE A 130 10.48 12.62 -8.06
N ASN A 131 11.78 12.38 -7.87
CA ASN A 131 12.83 12.72 -8.84
C ASN A 131 13.37 11.44 -9.52
N GLU A 132 14.08 11.60 -10.65
CA GLU A 132 14.69 10.46 -11.36
C GLU A 132 15.67 9.66 -10.49
N LYS A 133 16.38 10.35 -9.59
CA LYS A 133 17.35 9.79 -8.64
C LYS A 133 16.93 10.04 -7.20
N GLY A 134 17.24 9.10 -6.32
CA GLY A 134 16.93 9.19 -4.90
C GLY A 134 16.28 7.92 -4.33
N TYR A 135 16.10 7.93 -3.02
CA TYR A 135 15.47 6.85 -2.28
C TYR A 135 14.11 7.35 -1.80
N PHE A 136 13.07 6.69 -2.26
CA PHE A 136 11.68 7.10 -2.05
C PHE A 136 10.92 5.98 -1.36
N ILE A 137 10.03 6.35 -0.45
CA ILE A 137 9.10 5.43 0.19
C ILE A 137 7.71 6.06 0.22
N THR A 138 6.67 5.26 -0.02
CA THR A 138 5.27 5.67 0.12
C THR A 138 4.48 4.61 0.86
N GLU A 139 3.44 5.07 1.54
CA GLU A 139 2.44 4.21 2.16
C GLU A 139 1.43 3.76 1.10
N ILE A 140 0.99 2.51 1.17
CA ILE A 140 -0.05 1.93 0.31
C ILE A 140 -1.00 1.11 1.17
N HIS A 141 -2.24 0.97 0.71
CA HIS A 141 -3.21 0.04 1.28
C HIS A 141 -3.60 -0.99 0.20
N PRO A 142 -3.08 -2.22 0.24
CA PRO A 142 -3.28 -3.22 -0.81
C PRO A 142 -4.75 -3.58 -1.06
N ALA A 143 -5.52 -3.88 0.00
CA ALA A 143 -6.93 -4.24 -0.15
C ALA A 143 -7.76 -3.12 -0.80
N LEU A 144 -7.54 -1.87 -0.40
CA LEU A 144 -8.21 -0.71 -0.99
C LEU A 144 -7.79 -0.52 -2.44
N SER A 145 -6.50 -0.70 -2.75
CA SER A 145 -5.98 -0.60 -4.11
C SER A 145 -6.57 -1.65 -5.05
N MET A 146 -6.63 -2.91 -4.61
CA MET A 146 -7.26 -3.99 -5.38
C MET A 146 -8.73 -3.70 -5.64
N TRP A 147 -9.46 -3.22 -4.62
CA TRP A 147 -10.86 -2.86 -4.79
C TRP A 147 -11.05 -1.74 -5.80
N ILE A 148 -10.29 -0.65 -5.69
CA ILE A 148 -10.39 0.44 -6.67
C ILE A 148 -10.10 -0.05 -8.08
N LEU A 149 -9.11 -0.94 -8.23
CA LEU A 149 -8.66 -1.45 -9.52
C LEU A 149 -9.61 -2.44 -10.17
N LEU A 150 -10.41 -3.18 -9.39
CA LEU A 150 -11.20 -4.32 -9.86
C LEU A 150 -12.71 -4.19 -9.57
N ARG A 151 -13.17 -3.10 -8.94
CA ARG A 151 -14.56 -2.97 -8.47
C ARG A 151 -15.59 -3.02 -9.60
N ASP A 152 -15.25 -2.51 -10.78
CA ASP A 152 -16.18 -2.47 -11.91
C ASP A 152 -16.23 -3.84 -12.62
N GLU A 153 -15.09 -4.50 -12.73
CA GLU A 153 -14.93 -5.85 -13.27
C GLU A 153 -15.62 -6.91 -12.40
N LEU A 154 -15.57 -6.73 -11.08
CA LEU A 154 -16.09 -7.68 -10.09
C LEU A 154 -17.47 -7.31 -9.56
N LYS A 155 -18.10 -6.25 -10.07
CA LYS A 155 -19.36 -5.72 -9.53
C LYS A 155 -20.49 -6.74 -9.49
N GLU A 156 -20.62 -7.55 -10.54
CA GLU A 156 -21.66 -8.57 -10.68
C GLU A 156 -21.21 -9.96 -10.20
N ASN A 157 -20.01 -10.06 -9.62
CA ASN A 157 -19.47 -11.32 -9.13
C ASN A 157 -20.03 -11.63 -7.73
N GLU A 158 -20.88 -12.65 -7.63
CA GLU A 158 -21.51 -13.08 -6.37
C GLU A 158 -20.49 -13.40 -5.26
N LEU A 159 -19.26 -13.80 -5.60
CA LEU A 159 -18.20 -14.06 -4.62
C LEU A 159 -17.82 -12.81 -3.79
N PHE A 160 -17.99 -11.62 -4.37
CA PHE A 160 -17.54 -10.33 -3.80
C PHE A 160 -18.69 -9.41 -3.38
N LYS A 161 -19.94 -9.80 -3.63
CA LYS A 161 -21.14 -9.01 -3.39
C LYS A 161 -21.26 -8.49 -1.95
N ASP A 162 -20.98 -9.38 -0.98
CA ASP A 162 -21.13 -9.06 0.44
C ASP A 162 -19.80 -8.87 1.17
N SER A 163 -18.68 -9.33 0.60
CA SER A 163 -17.38 -9.29 1.30
C SER A 163 -16.19 -9.42 0.36
N TRP A 164 -15.19 -8.58 0.62
CA TRP A 164 -13.84 -8.60 0.05
C TRP A 164 -12.82 -9.21 1.00
N LYS A 165 -13.27 -9.95 2.02
CA LYS A 165 -12.35 -10.61 2.94
C LYS A 165 -11.59 -11.73 2.23
N TYR A 166 -10.33 -11.46 1.86
CA TYR A 166 -9.40 -12.42 1.24
C TYR A 166 -8.28 -12.89 2.18
N LYS A 167 -8.22 -12.34 3.40
CA LYS A 167 -7.14 -12.59 4.37
C LYS A 167 -7.60 -13.18 5.70
N GLY A 168 -6.67 -13.87 6.36
CA GLY A 168 -6.74 -14.22 7.78
C GLY A 168 -7.60 -15.42 8.18
N ASP A 169 -8.30 -16.10 7.26
CA ASP A 169 -8.90 -17.39 7.58
C ASP A 169 -8.74 -18.43 6.47
N ASN A 170 -8.69 -19.70 6.87
CA ASN A 170 -8.58 -20.85 5.97
C ASN A 170 -9.96 -21.31 5.45
N LYS A 171 -10.96 -20.41 5.45
CA LYS A 171 -12.28 -20.74 4.93
C LYS A 171 -12.18 -20.83 3.41
N LEU A 172 -12.88 -21.81 2.85
CA LEU A 172 -12.91 -22.04 1.39
C LEU A 172 -13.27 -20.76 0.62
N GLU A 173 -14.20 -19.96 1.13
CA GLU A 173 -14.64 -18.73 0.47
C GLU A 173 -13.55 -17.65 0.42
N THR A 174 -12.79 -17.48 1.51
CA THR A 174 -11.66 -16.55 1.58
C THR A 174 -10.55 -16.98 0.64
N ILE A 175 -10.28 -18.29 0.56
CA ILE A 175 -9.32 -18.86 -0.40
C ILE A 175 -9.78 -18.60 -1.84
N LYS A 176 -11.06 -18.87 -2.16
CA LYS A 176 -11.64 -18.59 -3.47
C LYS A 176 -11.54 -17.11 -3.85
N ARG A 177 -11.86 -16.20 -2.93
CA ARG A 177 -11.71 -14.75 -3.14
C ARG A 177 -10.27 -14.39 -3.45
N ARG A 178 -9.33 -14.87 -2.64
CA ARG A 178 -7.90 -14.62 -2.85
C ARG A 178 -7.42 -15.13 -4.20
N THR A 179 -7.75 -16.38 -4.56
CA THR A 179 -7.40 -16.95 -5.87
C THR A 179 -7.99 -16.14 -7.02
N HIS A 180 -9.28 -15.75 -6.92
CA HIS A 180 -9.91 -14.96 -7.96
C HIS A 180 -9.30 -13.56 -8.10
N LEU A 181 -8.96 -12.90 -6.98
CA LEU A 181 -8.25 -11.62 -7.01
C LEU A 181 -6.88 -11.75 -7.70
N ILE A 182 -6.12 -12.81 -7.38
CA ILE A 182 -4.84 -13.09 -8.03
C ILE A 182 -5.04 -13.25 -9.54
N ASP A 183 -6.02 -14.05 -9.97
CA ASP A 183 -6.30 -14.30 -11.39
C ASP A 183 -6.66 -13.01 -12.13
N GLU A 184 -7.53 -12.16 -11.57
CA GLU A 184 -7.90 -10.90 -12.21
C GLU A 184 -6.72 -9.92 -12.29
N LEU A 185 -5.91 -9.82 -11.23
CA LEU A 185 -4.71 -8.97 -11.26
C LEU A 185 -3.70 -9.44 -12.30
N LEU A 186 -3.44 -10.75 -12.39
CA LEU A 186 -2.51 -11.32 -13.37
C LEU A 186 -3.00 -11.16 -14.82
N ARG A 187 -4.32 -10.98 -15.03
CA ARG A 187 -4.88 -10.71 -16.36
C ARG A 187 -4.67 -9.28 -16.84
N LEU A 188 -4.36 -8.34 -15.96
CA LEU A 188 -4.12 -6.95 -16.32
C LEU A 188 -2.97 -6.86 -17.34
N ASN A 189 -3.18 -6.09 -18.41
CA ASN A 189 -2.18 -5.97 -19.48
C ASN A 189 -0.82 -5.49 -18.96
N ILE A 190 -0.80 -4.58 -17.99
CA ILE A 190 0.46 -4.12 -17.40
C ILE A 190 1.26 -5.27 -16.77
N VAL A 191 0.58 -6.20 -16.08
CA VAL A 191 1.25 -7.34 -15.43
C VAL A 191 1.86 -8.24 -16.49
N LYS A 192 1.09 -8.54 -17.55
CA LYS A 192 1.56 -9.34 -18.69
C LYS A 192 2.77 -8.74 -19.41
N THR A 193 2.90 -7.42 -19.43
CA THR A 193 4.01 -6.74 -20.11
C THR A 193 5.25 -6.58 -19.23
N GLU A 194 5.08 -6.58 -17.90
CA GLU A 194 6.15 -6.24 -16.95
C GLU A 194 6.74 -7.46 -16.26
N ILE A 195 6.00 -8.56 -16.25
CA ILE A 195 6.36 -9.76 -15.52
C ILE A 195 6.17 -10.98 -16.41
N ASP A 196 7.12 -11.89 -16.33
CA ASP A 196 6.94 -13.26 -16.78
C ASP A 196 5.97 -13.99 -15.83
N ILE A 197 4.69 -13.98 -16.18
CA ILE A 197 3.60 -14.56 -15.37
C ILE A 197 3.82 -16.05 -15.09
N ASP A 198 4.52 -16.78 -15.96
CA ASP A 198 4.80 -18.21 -15.79
C ASP A 198 5.86 -18.47 -14.71
N LYS A 199 6.64 -17.44 -14.35
CA LYS A 199 7.65 -17.52 -13.29
C LYS A 199 7.15 -17.07 -11.93
N ILE A 200 5.93 -16.53 -11.85
CA ILE A 200 5.36 -15.99 -10.62
C ILE A 200 4.27 -16.89 -10.07
N THR A 201 4.37 -17.18 -8.78
CA THR A 201 3.32 -17.89 -8.06
C THR A 201 3.02 -17.15 -6.76
N ILE A 202 1.77 -16.71 -6.61
CA ILE A 202 1.26 -16.04 -5.41
C ILE A 202 0.44 -17.05 -4.62
N ASN A 203 0.92 -17.44 -3.44
CA ASN A 203 0.33 -18.51 -2.64
C ASN A 203 -0.37 -18.01 -1.36
N THR A 204 0.04 -16.84 -0.85
CA THR A 204 -0.45 -16.30 0.42
C THR A 204 -1.04 -14.90 0.26
N ASP A 205 -1.85 -14.47 1.24
CA ASP A 205 -2.33 -13.09 1.32
C ASP A 205 -1.19 -12.09 1.49
N ASP A 206 -0.15 -12.42 2.25
CA ASP A 206 1.04 -11.57 2.41
C ASP A 206 1.80 -11.38 1.06
N GLN A 207 1.91 -12.44 0.25
CA GLN A 207 2.49 -12.36 -1.10
C GLN A 207 1.61 -11.53 -2.04
N LEU A 208 0.29 -11.67 -1.94
CA LEU A 208 -0.64 -10.85 -2.70
C LEU A 208 -0.50 -9.36 -2.33
N ASP A 209 -0.41 -9.04 -1.04
CA ASP A 209 -0.27 -7.66 -0.56
C ASP A 209 1.05 -7.03 -1.03
N ALA A 210 2.18 -7.76 -0.93
CA ALA A 210 3.47 -7.31 -1.46
C ALA A 210 3.45 -7.14 -2.99
N PHE A 211 2.79 -8.05 -3.72
CA PHE A 211 2.61 -7.95 -5.16
C PHE A 211 1.80 -6.71 -5.55
N VAL A 212 0.69 -6.44 -4.85
CA VAL A 212 -0.15 -5.26 -5.09
C VAL A 212 0.63 -3.99 -4.78
N CYS A 213 1.42 -3.96 -3.70
CA CYS A 213 2.29 -2.84 -3.40
C CYS A 213 3.15 -2.49 -4.62
N TRP A 214 3.88 -3.48 -5.14
CA TRP A 214 4.73 -3.32 -6.32
C TRP A 214 3.92 -2.90 -7.56
N LEU A 215 2.76 -3.52 -7.82
CA LEU A 215 1.95 -3.27 -8.99
C LEU A 215 1.47 -1.82 -9.05
N ILE A 216 0.93 -1.29 -7.95
CA ILE A 216 0.46 0.08 -7.90
C ILE A 216 1.65 1.06 -8.03
N ALA A 217 2.80 0.75 -7.43
CA ALA A 217 4.01 1.52 -7.64
C ALA A 217 4.45 1.51 -9.12
N ARG A 218 4.43 0.37 -9.81
CA ARG A 218 4.72 0.31 -11.26
C ARG A 218 3.73 1.15 -12.07
N LEU A 219 2.44 1.08 -11.74
CA LEU A 219 1.39 1.85 -12.41
C LEU A 219 1.61 3.36 -12.31
N LEU A 220 2.15 3.84 -11.18
CA LEU A 220 2.50 5.25 -10.98
C LEU A 220 3.54 5.71 -12.02
N PHE A 221 4.57 4.91 -12.27
CA PHE A 221 5.67 5.27 -13.17
C PHE A 221 5.38 5.04 -14.66
N LYS A 222 4.32 4.33 -15.01
CA LYS A 222 3.94 4.11 -16.43
C LYS A 222 3.30 5.33 -17.10
N GLN A 223 3.04 6.41 -16.36
CA GLN A 223 2.42 7.65 -16.87
C GLN A 223 1.06 7.45 -17.56
N GLU A 224 0.40 6.32 -17.33
CA GLU A 224 -0.96 6.04 -17.85
C GLU A 224 -2.06 6.62 -16.95
N GLY A 225 -1.71 7.31 -15.86
CA GLY A 225 -2.66 7.88 -14.91
C GLY A 225 -3.48 6.82 -14.17
N ARG A 226 -2.94 5.61 -13.99
CA ARG A 226 -3.66 4.47 -13.36
C ARG A 226 -3.38 4.29 -11.87
N ALA A 227 -2.41 5.00 -11.31
CA ALA A 227 -2.18 5.08 -9.88
C ALA A 227 -1.88 6.53 -9.52
N LYS A 228 -2.25 6.91 -8.29
CA LYS A 228 -2.06 8.26 -7.78
C LYS A 228 -1.83 8.27 -6.27
N ILE A 229 -1.14 9.29 -5.78
CA ILE A 229 -1.08 9.57 -4.34
C ILE A 229 -2.34 10.34 -3.93
N TYR A 230 -3.10 9.73 -3.03
CA TYR A 230 -4.29 10.28 -2.38
C TYR A 230 -3.89 10.89 -1.04
N GLY A 231 -4.46 12.06 -0.71
CA GLY A 231 -4.14 12.78 0.51
C GLY A 231 -2.86 13.60 0.41
N ASP A 232 -2.27 13.90 1.57
CA ASP A 232 -1.10 14.78 1.69
C ASP A 232 -0.42 14.63 3.06
N ARG A 233 0.60 15.45 3.31
CA ARG A 233 1.36 15.48 4.56
C ARG A 233 0.55 15.80 5.82
N LEU A 234 -0.51 16.59 5.69
CA LEU A 234 -1.35 17.03 6.81
C LEU A 234 -2.41 15.98 7.14
N ASN A 235 -2.90 15.27 6.14
CA ASN A 235 -4.06 14.40 6.26
C ASN A 235 -3.71 12.90 6.32
N GLY A 236 -2.45 12.56 6.04
CA GLY A 236 -2.01 11.22 5.70
C GLY A 236 -2.16 10.97 4.19
N SER A 237 -1.39 10.03 3.66
CA SER A 237 -1.42 9.71 2.23
C SER A 237 -1.37 8.22 1.95
N PHE A 238 -2.02 7.81 0.86
CA PHE A 238 -1.92 6.47 0.30
C PHE A 238 -1.60 6.57 -1.19
N LEU A 239 -0.64 5.78 -1.66
CA LEU A 239 -0.54 5.43 -3.07
C LEU A 239 -1.62 4.38 -3.36
N LEU A 240 -2.55 4.69 -4.27
CA LEU A 240 -3.67 3.83 -4.65
C LEU A 240 -3.83 3.76 -6.17
N ALA A 241 -4.59 2.77 -6.66
CA ALA A 241 -5.13 2.83 -8.02
C ALA A 241 -5.95 4.11 -8.21
N TYR A 242 -5.91 4.68 -9.40
CA TYR A 242 -6.60 5.93 -9.69
C TYR A 242 -8.07 5.69 -10.05
N ASP A 243 -8.93 6.36 -9.31
CA ASP A 243 -10.34 6.54 -9.61
C ASP A 243 -10.73 8.01 -9.42
N LYS A 244 -11.31 8.59 -10.46
CA LYS A 244 -11.64 10.03 -10.51
C LYS A 244 -12.69 10.43 -9.47
N GLU A 245 -13.70 9.60 -9.26
CA GLU A 245 -14.78 9.90 -8.31
C GLU A 245 -14.25 9.88 -6.87
N ILE A 246 -13.54 8.81 -6.51
CA ILE A 246 -12.93 8.66 -5.18
C ILE A 246 -11.95 9.80 -4.92
N TYR A 247 -11.08 10.10 -5.89
CA TYR A 247 -10.08 11.16 -5.76
C TYR A 247 -10.72 12.54 -5.54
N SER A 248 -11.76 12.85 -6.34
CA SER A 248 -12.49 14.11 -6.19
C SER A 248 -13.19 14.21 -4.83
N LYS A 249 -13.87 13.13 -4.39
CA LYS A 249 -14.58 13.10 -3.11
C LYS A 249 -13.64 13.25 -1.92
N LEU A 250 -12.47 12.59 -1.97
CA LEU A 250 -11.45 12.74 -0.93
C LEU A 250 -10.96 14.18 -0.85
N ASN A 251 -10.61 14.80 -1.99
CA ASN A 251 -10.13 16.18 -2.00
C ASN A 251 -11.17 17.17 -1.47
N SER A 252 -12.46 16.98 -1.78
CA SER A 252 -13.53 17.81 -1.20
C SER A 252 -13.61 17.64 0.33
N TYR A 253 -13.47 16.41 0.83
CA TYR A 253 -13.50 16.11 2.26
C TYR A 253 -12.26 16.64 3.02
N LEU A 254 -11.07 16.63 2.41
CA LEU A 254 -9.85 17.12 3.05
C LEU A 254 -9.78 18.65 3.12
N ASN A 255 -10.52 19.35 2.25
CA ASN A 255 -10.59 20.81 2.19
C ASN A 255 -11.78 21.42 2.96
N SER A 256 -12.64 20.59 3.56
CA SER A 256 -13.76 21.02 4.41
C SER A 256 -13.38 21.05 5.88
#